data_AF-A0A0C2WW63-F1
#
_entry.id   AF-A0A0C2WW63-F1
#
_cell.length_a   1.000
_cell.length_b   1.000
_cell.length_c   1.000
_cell.angle_alpha   90.00
_cell.angle_beta   90.00
_cell.angle_gamma   90.00
#
_symmetry.space_group_name_H-M   'P 1'
#
loop_
_entity.id
_entity.type
_entity.pdbx_description
1 polymer ?
#
loop_
_entity_poly.entity_id
_entity_poly.type
_entity_poly.pdbx_seq_one_letter_code
_entity_poly.pdbx_strand_id
1 'polypeptide(L)'
;MRFTAIVCLTSLLLVPALGASPPRVPEHGEIVKYQTGIAPRLGVVLGSNPHHPTGNIKLAPLTSHSLHPPGPISARKDEVVTTLPGHVVRTGQWAPLLALNIDSHHEDHPPRFTHFAMGPVKGSPNYQDRRRLGGK
;
A
#
# COMPACT_ATOMS: atom_id res chain seq x y z
N MET A 1 40.62 44.45 -0.47
CA MET A 1 40.19 43.36 0.42
C MET A 1 38.67 43.28 0.38
N ARG A 2 38.15 42.04 0.44
CA ARG A 2 36.79 41.63 0.81
C ARG A 2 35.73 41.74 -0.31
N PHE A 3 34.83 40.76 -0.36
CA PHE A 3 33.63 40.64 -1.22
C PHE A 3 33.72 39.87 -2.54
N THR A 4 34.22 38.63 -2.54
CA THR A 4 33.88 37.64 -3.60
C THR A 4 34.06 36.19 -3.11
N ALA A 5 33.47 35.83 -1.97
CA ALA A 5 33.63 34.47 -1.44
C ALA A 5 32.38 33.87 -0.76
N ILE A 6 31.18 34.44 -0.94
CA ILE A 6 30.00 34.03 -0.16
C ILE A 6 28.82 33.55 -1.04
N VAL A 7 28.93 33.51 -2.37
CA VAL A 7 27.78 33.17 -3.24
C VAL A 7 27.75 31.70 -3.69
N CYS A 8 28.83 30.92 -3.52
CA CYS A 8 28.87 29.54 -4.04
C CYS A 8 28.40 28.44 -3.07
N LEU A 9 28.12 28.73 -1.80
CA LEU A 9 27.89 27.69 -0.78
C LEU A 9 26.42 27.41 -0.46
N THR A 10 25.47 28.23 -0.92
CA THR A 10 24.03 27.98 -0.72
C THR A 10 23.40 27.13 -1.81
N SER A 11 24.08 26.91 -2.95
CA SER A 11 23.54 26.11 -4.06
C SER A 11 23.70 24.60 -3.87
N LEU A 12 24.47 24.15 -2.87
CA LEU A 12 24.70 22.72 -2.59
C LEU A 12 23.71 22.08 -1.60
N LEU A 13 22.75 22.86 -1.08
CA LEU A 13 21.66 22.36 -0.25
C LEU A 13 20.36 22.11 -1.04
N LEU A 14 20.38 22.22 -2.38
CA LEU A 14 19.36 21.59 -3.21
C LEU A 14 19.67 20.10 -3.33
N VAL A 15 19.30 19.41 -2.26
CA VAL A 15 19.18 17.96 -2.15
C VAL A 15 18.67 17.38 -3.47
N PRO A 16 19.33 16.37 -4.07
CA PRO A 16 18.80 15.64 -5.20
C PRO A 16 17.57 14.83 -4.73
N ALA A 17 16.41 15.47 -4.71
CA ALA A 17 15.11 14.83 -4.48
C ALA A 17 14.43 14.44 -5.80
N LEU A 18 15.12 14.55 -6.94
CA LEU A 18 14.65 14.10 -8.25
C LEU A 18 15.07 12.64 -8.47
N GLY A 19 14.20 11.69 -8.13
CA GLY A 19 14.44 10.30 -8.53
C GLY A 19 13.44 9.27 -8.01
N ALA A 20 12.72 9.55 -6.92
CA ALA A 20 11.64 8.68 -6.47
C ALA A 20 10.34 9.14 -7.14
N SER A 21 9.97 8.52 -8.27
CA SER A 21 8.57 8.60 -8.72
C SER A 21 7.67 8.21 -7.56
N PRO A 22 6.57 8.94 -7.29
CA PRO A 22 5.66 8.59 -6.22
C PRO A 22 5.19 7.14 -6.42
N PRO A 23 5.05 6.35 -5.35
CA PRO A 23 4.60 4.97 -5.47
C PRO A 23 3.28 4.92 -6.23
N ARG A 24 3.23 4.14 -7.32
CA ARG A 24 2.00 3.97 -8.07
C ARG A 24 0.95 3.36 -7.13
N VAL A 25 -0.17 4.05 -6.99
CA VAL A 25 -1.31 3.60 -6.19
C VAL A 25 -1.90 2.36 -6.87
N PRO A 26 -2.06 1.23 -6.15
CA PRO A 26 -2.74 0.05 -6.66
C PRO A 26 -4.16 0.36 -7.13
N GLU A 27 -4.53 -0.21 -8.27
CA GLU A 27 -5.84 -0.01 -8.89
C GLU A 27 -6.87 -1.03 -8.40
N HIS A 28 -8.16 -0.70 -8.55
CA HIS A 28 -9.27 -1.60 -8.22
C HIS A 28 -9.08 -2.95 -8.95
N GLY A 29 -9.22 -4.05 -8.21
CA GLY A 29 -8.97 -5.41 -8.71
C GLY A 29 -7.52 -5.87 -8.59
N GLU A 30 -6.54 -5.02 -8.30
CA GLU A 30 -5.17 -5.50 -8.06
C GLU A 30 -5.09 -6.35 -6.78
N ILE A 31 -4.28 -7.40 -6.81
CA ILE A 31 -3.93 -8.18 -5.63
C ILE A 31 -2.64 -7.63 -5.05
N VAL A 32 -2.68 -7.30 -3.75
CA VAL A 32 -1.55 -6.74 -3.02
C VAL A 32 -1.22 -7.55 -1.78
N LYS A 33 0.05 -7.50 -1.38
CA LYS A 33 0.50 -7.91 -0.04
C LYS A 33 0.44 -6.72 0.91
N TYR A 34 -0.02 -6.93 2.13
CA TYR A 34 -0.07 -5.93 3.19
C TYR A 34 0.25 -6.56 4.56
N GLN A 35 0.60 -5.76 5.56
CA GLN A 35 0.95 -6.27 6.89
C GLN A 35 -0.25 -6.27 7.85
N THR A 36 -0.48 -7.42 8.50
CA THR A 36 -1.30 -7.53 9.71
C THR A 36 -0.42 -7.86 10.92
N GLY A 37 -0.91 -7.68 12.15
CA GLY A 37 -0.08 -7.84 13.36
C GLY A 37 0.68 -9.15 13.51
N ILE A 38 0.21 -10.20 12.84
CA ILE A 38 0.80 -11.54 12.90
C ILE A 38 1.73 -11.78 11.70
N ALA A 39 1.28 -11.44 10.48
CA ALA A 39 1.98 -11.78 9.25
C ALA A 39 1.55 -10.92 8.05
N PRO A 40 2.36 -10.89 6.98
CA PRO A 40 1.90 -10.43 5.68
C PRO A 40 0.68 -11.22 5.20
N ARG A 41 -0.30 -10.53 4.64
CA ARG A 41 -1.52 -11.10 4.04
C ARG A 41 -1.71 -10.59 2.62
N LEU A 42 -2.56 -11.28 1.88
CA LEU A 42 -3.02 -10.87 0.56
C LEU A 42 -4.41 -10.26 0.65
N GLY A 43 -4.67 -9.28 -0.21
CA GLY A 43 -5.98 -8.67 -0.37
C GLY A 43 -6.18 -8.15 -1.78
N VAL A 44 -7.45 -8.04 -2.16
CA VAL A 44 -7.88 -7.43 -3.43
C VAL A 44 -8.22 -5.97 -3.17
N VAL A 45 -7.74 -5.08 -4.02
CA VAL A 45 -8.04 -3.64 -3.93
C VAL A 45 -9.47 -3.39 -4.37
N LEU A 46 -10.26 -2.80 -3.48
CA LEU A 46 -11.63 -2.34 -3.76
C LEU A 46 -11.65 -0.88 -4.21
N GLY A 47 -10.61 -0.13 -3.89
CA GLY A 47 -10.44 1.23 -4.38
C GLY A 47 -9.58 2.07 -3.46
N SER A 48 -9.29 3.28 -3.91
CA SER A 48 -8.57 4.30 -3.14
C SER A 48 -9.46 5.51 -2.96
N ASN A 49 -9.42 6.16 -1.79
CA ASN A 49 -10.08 7.47 -1.61
C ASN A 49 -9.09 8.59 -2.01
N PRO A 50 -9.29 9.27 -3.15
CA PRO A 50 -8.40 10.32 -3.61
C PRO A 50 -8.51 11.61 -2.78
N HIS A 51 -9.56 11.78 -1.97
CA HIS A 51 -9.80 12.99 -1.19
C HIS A 51 -9.15 12.99 0.20
N HIS A 52 -8.47 11.89 0.59
CA HIS A 52 -7.72 11.83 1.85
C HIS A 52 -6.25 12.19 1.59
N PRO A 53 -5.61 13.07 2.39
CA PRO A 53 -4.26 13.59 2.13
C PRO A 53 -3.16 12.52 2.06
N THR A 54 -3.43 11.31 2.55
CA THR A 54 -2.54 10.14 2.50
C THR A 54 -2.96 9.06 1.50
N GLY A 55 -4.12 9.22 0.84
CA GLY A 55 -4.66 8.28 -0.14
C GLY A 55 -4.88 6.87 0.41
N ASN A 56 -5.86 6.69 1.30
CA ASN A 56 -6.14 5.37 1.87
C ASN A 56 -6.68 4.40 0.82
N ILE A 57 -6.14 3.17 0.82
CA ILE A 57 -6.58 2.06 -0.02
C ILE A 57 -7.45 1.13 0.80
N LYS A 58 -8.62 0.76 0.25
CA LYS A 58 -9.52 -0.25 0.79
C LYS A 58 -9.22 -1.60 0.16
N LEU A 59 -9.03 -2.62 0.99
CA LEU A 59 -8.72 -3.98 0.59
C LEU A 59 -9.77 -4.95 1.13
N ALA A 60 -10.19 -5.91 0.31
CA ALA A 60 -10.85 -7.13 0.77
C ALA A 60 -9.79 -8.20 1.07
N PRO A 61 -9.65 -8.68 2.32
CA PRO A 61 -8.70 -9.74 2.64
C PRO A 61 -8.99 -11.03 1.88
N LEU A 62 -7.95 -11.69 1.36
CA LEU A 62 -8.09 -13.05 0.88
C LEU A 62 -8.36 -14.01 2.05
N THR A 63 -9.20 -15.01 1.82
CA THR A 63 -9.45 -16.08 2.78
C THR A 63 -8.22 -16.99 2.93
N SER A 64 -8.06 -17.63 4.09
CA SER A 64 -6.91 -18.51 4.36
C SER A 64 -6.80 -19.72 3.41
N HIS A 65 -7.91 -20.10 2.78
CA HIS A 65 -8.00 -21.19 1.81
C HIS A 65 -7.93 -20.71 0.35
N SER A 66 -7.77 -19.40 0.12
CA SER A 66 -7.58 -18.86 -1.21
C SER A 66 -6.29 -19.42 -1.80
N LEU A 67 -6.36 -19.95 -3.02
CA LEU A 67 -5.16 -20.34 -3.74
C LEU A 67 -4.38 -19.08 -4.12
N HIS A 68 -3.10 -19.27 -4.45
CA HIS A 68 -2.32 -18.20 -5.06
C HIS A 68 -2.65 -18.14 -6.56
N PRO A 69 -2.83 -16.96 -7.16
CA PRO A 69 -3.06 -16.88 -8.60
C PRO A 69 -1.90 -17.55 -9.37
N PRO A 70 -2.21 -18.23 -10.50
CA PRO A 70 -3.45 -18.11 -11.28
C PRO A 70 -4.64 -18.98 -10.81
N GLY A 71 -4.55 -19.66 -9.66
CA GLY A 71 -5.65 -20.46 -9.12
C GLY A 71 -6.86 -19.64 -8.64
N PRO A 72 -8.01 -20.31 -8.41
CA PRO A 72 -9.20 -19.70 -7.80
C PRO A 72 -8.88 -18.95 -6.51
N ILE A 73 -9.14 -17.65 -6.52
CA ILE A 73 -9.00 -16.78 -5.36
C ILE A 73 -10.35 -16.49 -4.73
N SER A 74 -10.37 -16.38 -3.41
CA SER A 74 -11.58 -16.05 -2.66
C SER A 74 -11.24 -15.04 -1.58
N ALA A 75 -12.03 -13.97 -1.51
CA ALA A 75 -11.87 -12.88 -0.56
C ALA A 75 -13.09 -12.79 0.38
N ARG A 76 -12.86 -12.22 1.56
CA ARG A 76 -13.93 -11.90 2.51
C ARG A 76 -14.80 -10.78 1.95
N LYS A 77 -16.12 -10.98 1.98
CA LYS A 77 -17.13 -10.05 1.45
C LYS A 77 -17.74 -9.13 2.52
N ASP A 78 -17.43 -9.41 3.78
CA ASP A 78 -17.95 -8.76 4.97
C ASP A 78 -16.88 -7.92 5.68
N GLU A 79 -15.65 -7.89 5.15
CA GLU A 79 -14.48 -7.33 5.79
C GLU A 79 -13.72 -6.40 4.84
N VAL A 80 -13.41 -5.18 5.32
CA VAL A 80 -12.55 -4.23 4.62
C VAL A 80 -11.39 -3.80 5.50
N VAL A 81 -10.18 -3.91 4.96
CA VAL A 81 -8.94 -3.41 5.57
C VAL A 81 -8.51 -2.12 4.89
N THR A 82 -8.10 -1.13 5.68
CA THR A 82 -7.59 0.14 5.17
C THR A 82 -6.07 0.23 5.34
N THR A 83 -5.36 0.69 4.31
CA THR A 83 -3.89 0.81 4.32
C THR A 83 -3.38 1.99 3.49
N LEU A 84 -2.11 2.34 3.67
CA LEU A 84 -1.43 3.36 2.87
C LEU A 84 -0.80 2.78 1.60
N PRO A 85 -0.67 3.54 0.51
CA PRO A 85 -0.04 3.07 -0.73
C PRO A 85 1.42 2.64 -0.54
N GLY A 86 2.16 3.31 0.33
CA GLY A 86 3.54 2.94 0.65
C GLY A 86 3.67 1.68 1.53
N HIS A 87 2.56 1.13 2.05
CA HIS A 87 2.57 -0.03 2.96
C HIS A 87 2.25 -1.35 2.30
N VAL A 88 1.94 -1.33 1.01
CA VAL A 88 1.56 -2.51 0.25
C VAL A 88 2.59 -2.86 -0.82
N VAL A 89 2.59 -4.11 -1.25
CA VAL A 89 3.39 -4.60 -2.37
C VAL A 89 2.46 -5.18 -3.42
N ARG A 90 2.55 -4.65 -4.64
CA ARG A 90 1.81 -5.15 -5.80
C ARG A 90 2.32 -6.55 -6.15
N THR A 91 1.41 -7.48 -6.40
CA THR A 91 1.78 -8.84 -6.84
C THR A 91 1.87 -8.97 -8.36
N GLY A 92 1.36 -7.97 -9.10
CA GLY A 92 1.17 -8.05 -10.55
C GLY A 92 -0.05 -8.87 -10.98
N GLN A 93 -0.80 -9.43 -10.04
CA GLN A 93 -1.99 -10.24 -10.29
C GLN A 93 -3.26 -9.40 -10.14
N TRP A 94 -4.31 -9.80 -10.87
CA TRP A 94 -5.54 -9.04 -11.03
C TRP A 94 -6.78 -9.92 -10.80
N ALA A 95 -7.79 -9.31 -10.20
CA ALA A 95 -9.05 -9.91 -9.82
C ALA A 95 -10.23 -8.91 -9.95
N PRO A 96 -10.38 -8.19 -11.08
CA PRO A 96 -11.34 -7.09 -11.19
C PRO A 96 -12.79 -7.53 -10.99
N LEU A 97 -13.18 -8.70 -11.53
CA LEU A 97 -14.53 -9.24 -11.34
C LEU A 97 -14.80 -9.60 -9.86
N LEU A 98 -13.79 -10.08 -9.14
CA LEU A 98 -13.94 -10.38 -7.72
C LEU A 98 -14.11 -9.08 -6.91
N ALA A 99 -13.29 -8.07 -7.19
CA ALA A 99 -13.40 -6.76 -6.54
C ALA A 99 -14.77 -6.12 -6.79
N LEU A 100 -15.24 -6.12 -8.05
CA LEU A 100 -16.55 -5.60 -8.42
C LEU A 100 -17.67 -6.35 -7.69
N ASN A 101 -17.64 -7.69 -7.67
CA ASN A 101 -18.65 -8.49 -6.99
C ASN A 101 -18.70 -8.23 -5.47
N ILE A 102 -17.55 -7.92 -4.85
CA ILE A 102 -17.47 -7.55 -3.44
C ILE A 102 -18.04 -6.16 -3.21
N ASP A 103 -17.68 -5.19 -4.05
CA ASP A 103 -18.23 -3.84 -3.95
C ASP A 103 -19.74 -3.82 -4.17
N SER A 104 -20.26 -4.56 -5.17
CA SER A 104 -21.71 -4.71 -5.34
C SER A 104 -22.38 -5.37 -4.13
N HIS A 105 -21.73 -6.34 -3.50
CA HIS A 105 -22.25 -6.93 -2.26
C HIS A 105 -22.29 -5.92 -1.11
N HIS A 106 -21.33 -4.99 -1.05
CA HIS A 106 -21.27 -3.95 -0.02
C HIS A 106 -22.38 -2.91 -0.11
N GLU A 107 -22.97 -2.70 -1.30
CA GLU A 107 -24.13 -1.80 -1.48
C GLU A 107 -25.35 -2.29 -0.68
N ASP A 108 -25.60 -3.60 -0.71
CA ASP A 108 -26.70 -4.22 0.03
C ASP A 108 -26.30 -4.62 1.47
N HIS A 109 -25.00 -4.90 1.69
CA HIS A 109 -24.47 -5.41 2.95
C HIS A 109 -23.21 -4.65 3.37
N PRO A 110 -23.36 -3.52 4.10
CA PRO A 110 -22.23 -2.68 4.48
C PRO A 110 -21.11 -3.47 5.18
N PRO A 111 -19.84 -3.31 4.77
CA PRO A 111 -18.74 -4.08 5.33
C PRO A 111 -18.42 -3.65 6.76
N ARG A 112 -17.79 -4.57 7.49
CA ARG A 112 -17.12 -4.22 8.73
C ARG A 112 -15.72 -3.68 8.41
N PHE A 113 -15.49 -2.43 8.80
CA PHE A 113 -14.15 -1.83 8.80
C PHE A 113 -13.39 -2.34 10.03
N THR A 114 -12.89 -3.56 9.93
CA THR A 114 -12.36 -4.28 11.09
C THR A 114 -10.94 -3.85 11.41
N HIS A 115 -10.10 -3.50 10.44
CA HIS A 115 -8.68 -3.29 10.69
C HIS A 115 -7.99 -2.25 9.79
N PHE A 116 -7.06 -1.50 10.40
CA PHE A 116 -6.00 -0.80 9.68
C PHE A 116 -4.78 -1.72 9.54
N ALA A 117 -4.14 -1.71 8.37
CA ALA A 117 -2.87 -2.41 8.21
C ALA A 117 -1.84 -1.85 9.19
N MET A 118 -1.08 -2.73 9.85
CA MET A 118 -0.24 -2.35 10.99
C MET A 118 1.09 -1.70 10.60
N GLY A 119 1.43 -1.67 9.32
CA GLY A 119 2.65 -1.03 8.85
C GLY A 119 3.07 -1.48 7.44
N PRO A 120 4.26 -1.09 7.00
CA PRO A 120 4.81 -1.50 5.71
C PRO A 120 5.21 -2.97 5.70
N VAL A 121 4.92 -3.64 4.59
CA VAL A 121 5.35 -5.02 4.34
C VAL A 121 6.68 -5.05 3.59
N LYS A 122 7.51 -6.08 3.80
CA LYS A 122 8.79 -6.22 3.09
C LYS A 122 8.62 -6.07 1.58
N GLY A 123 9.39 -5.16 1.00
CA GLY A 123 9.34 -4.80 -0.42
C GLY A 123 8.45 -3.60 -0.75
N SER A 124 7.69 -3.07 0.22
CA SER A 124 6.92 -1.84 0.02
C SER A 124 7.85 -0.62 0.09
N PRO A 125 7.47 0.52 -0.52
CA PRO A 125 8.27 1.75 -0.51
C PRO A 125 8.64 2.24 0.90
N ASN A 126 7.76 2.05 1.89
CA ASN A 126 7.99 2.51 3.25
C ASN A 126 8.64 1.45 4.16
N TYR A 127 9.03 0.28 3.63
CA TYR A 127 9.62 -0.76 4.46
C TYR A 127 11.05 -0.39 4.89
N GLN A 128 11.23 -0.19 6.20
CA GLN A 128 12.55 -0.03 6.80
C GLN A 128 12.96 -1.33 7.48
N ASP A 129 14.06 -1.93 7.03
CA ASP A 129 14.63 -3.07 7.72
C ASP A 129 15.20 -2.61 9.07
N ARG A 130 14.50 -2.95 10.16
CA ARG A 130 14.87 -2.58 11.54
C ARG A 130 16.30 -3.00 11.91
N ARG A 131 16.95 -3.91 11.17
CA ARG A 131 18.34 -4.32 11.42
C ARG A 131 19.39 -3.22 11.18
N ARG A 132 19.04 -2.10 10.55
CA ARG A 132 19.99 -0.98 10.32
C ARG A 132 20.07 0.05 11.45
N LEU A 133 19.29 -0.09 12.52
CA LEU A 133 19.29 0.86 13.66
C LEU A 133 19.99 0.33 14.92
N GLY A 134 20.54 -0.89 14.89
CA GLY A 134 21.26 -1.51 16.01
C GLY A 134 22.79 -1.45 15.90
N GLY A 135 23.33 -0.47 15.17
CA GLY A 135 24.77 -0.24 15.07
C GLY A 135 25.20 0.95 15.93
N LYS A 136 25.30 0.75 17.23
CA LYS A 136 26.11 1.58 18.13
C LYS A 136 26.54 0.74 19.33
#